data_AF-A0A7K0C3B8-F1
#
_entry.id   AF-A0A7K0C3B8-F1
#
_cell.length_a   1.000
_cell.length_b   1.000
_cell.length_c   1.000
_cell.angle_alpha   90.00
_cell.angle_beta   90.00
_cell.angle_gamma   90.00
#
_symmetry.space_group_name_H-M   'P 1'
#
loop_
_entity.id
_entity.type
_entity.pdbx_description
1 polymer ?
#
loop_
_entity_poly.entity_id
_entity_poly.type
_entity_poly.pdbx_seq_one_letter_code
_entity_poly.pdbx_strand_id
1 'polypeptide(L)'
;MSMTTIEDRLHEAFTAPLDEVVDAERRCAFPADPVGSWDLPADDRAALLRWGLPTDIALRPAPQPGREPLLVPNLAGPQERRLASPGQRLYDLGRWGGSGATPRIGAVAGDGRVLAVRDRPVTAADLPLPLRGIYRDLYRPAVAYLNASVARFVEVAWRWSAAAGPLRELTEPPVPGTRAELLERHGSAERAAAVMSAWEDAADAHLERARDCERRALAGVRAVDPTIGPGGAESLWLEAVYDRPC
;
A
#
# COMPACT_ATOMS: atom_id res chain seq x y z
N MET A 1 -21.58 -23.39 -9.79
CA MET A 1 -20.54 -22.35 -9.81
C MET A 1 -19.65 -22.59 -8.61
N SER A 2 -18.42 -23.04 -8.80
CA SER A 2 -17.46 -23.17 -7.69
C SER A 2 -17.09 -21.77 -7.20
N MET A 3 -17.15 -21.51 -5.89
CA MET A 3 -16.66 -20.25 -5.33
C MET A 3 -15.15 -20.19 -5.54
N THR A 4 -14.65 -19.12 -6.16
CA THR A 4 -13.22 -18.87 -6.33
C THR A 4 -12.56 -18.69 -4.96
N THR A 5 -11.38 -19.28 -4.77
CA THR A 5 -10.64 -19.12 -3.51
C THR A 5 -10.05 -17.70 -3.42
N ILE A 6 -9.62 -17.28 -2.22
CA ILE A 6 -8.95 -15.99 -2.05
C ILE A 6 -7.63 -15.98 -2.84
N GLU A 7 -6.94 -17.10 -2.85
CA GLU A 7 -5.70 -17.33 -3.58
C GLU A 7 -5.90 -17.19 -5.10
N ASP A 8 -7.01 -17.73 -5.64
CA ASP A 8 -7.36 -17.59 -7.07
C ASP A 8 -7.61 -16.12 -7.43
N ARG A 9 -8.38 -15.40 -6.59
CA ARG A 9 -8.68 -13.98 -6.80
C ARG A 9 -7.45 -13.10 -6.71
N LEU A 10 -6.52 -13.41 -5.80
CA LEU A 10 -5.24 -12.72 -5.71
C LEU A 10 -4.39 -13.00 -6.95
N HIS A 11 -4.32 -14.25 -7.39
CA HIS A 11 -3.61 -14.60 -8.61
C HIS A 11 -4.14 -13.80 -9.80
N GLU A 12 -5.47 -13.81 -10.00
CA GLU A 12 -6.15 -13.06 -11.06
C GLU A 12 -5.82 -11.56 -11.02
N ALA A 13 -5.88 -10.92 -9.84
CA ALA A 13 -5.54 -9.50 -9.69
C ALA A 13 -4.12 -9.16 -10.17
N PHE A 14 -3.15 -10.07 -10.01
CA PHE A 14 -1.76 -9.85 -10.39
C PHE A 14 -1.38 -10.38 -11.78
N THR A 15 -2.20 -11.20 -12.42
CA THR A 15 -1.88 -11.78 -13.75
C THR A 15 -2.79 -11.34 -14.87
N ALA A 16 -4.01 -10.85 -14.58
CA ALA A 16 -4.93 -10.38 -15.61
C ALA A 16 -4.34 -9.18 -16.38
N PRO A 17 -4.71 -8.99 -17.67
CA PRO A 17 -4.40 -7.77 -18.40
C PRO A 17 -4.87 -6.53 -17.64
N LEU A 18 -4.06 -5.46 -17.63
CA LEU A 18 -4.37 -4.28 -16.82
C LEU A 18 -5.72 -3.64 -17.18
N ASP A 19 -6.13 -3.67 -18.46
CA ASP A 19 -7.44 -3.14 -18.88
C ASP A 19 -8.63 -3.90 -18.26
N GLU A 20 -8.44 -5.16 -17.84
CA GLU A 20 -9.48 -5.96 -17.16
C GLU A 20 -9.48 -5.72 -15.64
N VAL A 21 -8.37 -5.26 -15.08
CA VAL A 21 -8.21 -4.96 -13.65
C VAL A 21 -8.70 -3.54 -13.30
N VAL A 22 -8.64 -2.62 -14.26
CA VAL A 22 -9.02 -1.22 -14.07
C VAL A 22 -10.53 -1.07 -13.91
N ASP A 23 -10.94 -0.61 -12.73
CA ASP A 23 -12.33 -0.24 -12.44
C ASP A 23 -12.59 1.20 -12.87
N ALA A 24 -13.40 1.38 -13.92
CA ALA A 24 -13.73 2.68 -14.48
C ALA A 24 -14.44 3.61 -13.47
N GLU A 25 -15.21 3.07 -12.53
CA GLU A 25 -15.93 3.85 -11.51
C GLU A 25 -14.98 4.38 -10.43
N ARG A 26 -13.86 3.70 -10.20
CA ARG A 26 -12.82 4.08 -9.24
C ARG A 26 -11.63 4.75 -9.89
N ARG A 27 -11.70 5.13 -11.15
CA ARG A 27 -10.57 5.73 -11.86
C ARG A 27 -10.53 7.24 -11.67
N CYS A 28 -9.46 7.75 -11.06
CA CYS A 28 -9.10 9.15 -11.16
C CYS A 28 -8.38 9.40 -12.48
N ALA A 29 -9.06 10.04 -13.43
CA ALA A 29 -8.47 10.45 -14.68
C ALA A 29 -7.55 11.67 -14.49
N PHE A 30 -6.38 11.63 -15.11
CA PHE A 30 -5.44 12.74 -15.11
C PHE A 30 -5.71 13.68 -16.31
N PRO A 31 -5.67 15.01 -16.12
CA PRO A 31 -5.97 15.96 -17.19
C PRO A 31 -4.89 15.94 -18.29
N ALA A 32 -5.34 15.84 -19.54
CA ALA A 32 -4.46 15.63 -20.69
C ALA A 32 -3.46 16.77 -20.94
N ASP A 33 -3.88 18.03 -20.81
CA ASP A 33 -3.02 19.18 -21.09
C ASP A 33 -1.79 19.26 -20.17
N PRO A 34 -1.91 19.33 -18.83
CA PRO A 34 -0.73 19.42 -17.98
C PRO A 34 0.13 18.17 -18.09
N VAL A 35 -0.45 16.96 -18.05
CA VAL A 35 0.30 15.70 -18.09
C VAL A 35 1.06 15.55 -19.41
N GLY A 36 0.45 15.93 -20.54
CA GLY A 36 1.10 15.91 -21.85
C GLY A 36 2.35 16.78 -21.93
N SER A 37 2.42 17.82 -21.09
CA SER A 37 3.57 18.73 -21.00
C SER A 37 4.57 18.39 -19.89
N TRP A 38 4.26 17.42 -19.02
CA TRP A 38 5.18 17.01 -17.97
C TRP A 38 6.44 16.36 -18.56
N ASP A 39 7.58 16.71 -17.98
CA ASP A 39 8.87 16.10 -18.27
C ASP A 39 8.92 14.71 -17.63
N LEU A 40 8.26 13.76 -18.29
CA LEU A 40 8.20 12.36 -17.94
C LEU A 40 8.49 11.50 -19.17
N PRO A 41 8.88 10.23 -19.00
CA PRO A 41 8.90 9.27 -20.09
C PRO A 41 7.54 9.19 -20.81
N ALA A 42 7.55 8.89 -22.12
CA ALA A 42 6.33 8.85 -22.91
C ALA A 42 5.34 7.79 -22.41
N ASP A 43 5.84 6.61 -22.05
CA ASP A 43 5.04 5.51 -21.52
C ASP A 43 4.40 5.86 -20.17
N ASP A 44 5.12 6.61 -19.33
CA ASP A 44 4.65 7.09 -18.04
C ASP A 44 3.49 8.07 -18.19
N ARG A 45 3.60 9.03 -19.13
CA ARG A 45 2.47 9.91 -19.47
C ARG A 45 1.29 9.11 -20.04
N ALA A 46 1.56 8.18 -20.96
CA ALA A 46 0.52 7.37 -21.59
C ALA A 46 -0.25 6.54 -20.55
N ALA A 47 0.46 5.97 -19.57
CA ALA A 47 -0.16 5.20 -18.49
C ALA A 47 -1.10 6.06 -17.63
N LEU A 48 -0.67 7.25 -17.20
CA LEU A 48 -1.51 8.18 -16.44
C LEU A 48 -2.76 8.60 -17.24
N LEU A 49 -2.60 8.89 -18.53
CA LEU A 49 -3.69 9.34 -19.38
C LEU A 49 -4.70 8.22 -19.67
N ARG A 50 -4.22 6.98 -19.86
CA ARG A 50 -5.06 5.84 -20.20
C ARG A 50 -5.76 5.26 -18.98
N TRP A 51 -5.00 4.92 -17.95
CA TRP A 51 -5.50 4.16 -16.81
C TRP A 51 -5.72 5.01 -15.56
N GLY A 52 -5.10 6.19 -15.46
CA GLY A 52 -5.20 7.02 -14.26
C GLY A 52 -4.70 6.29 -13.01
N LEU A 53 -5.25 6.64 -11.85
CA LEU A 53 -4.97 5.96 -10.58
C LEU A 53 -6.29 5.55 -9.90
N PRO A 54 -6.31 4.46 -9.11
CA PRO A 54 -7.48 4.08 -8.34
C PRO A 54 -7.78 5.12 -7.25
N THR A 55 -9.07 5.39 -7.03
CA THR A 55 -9.61 6.19 -5.92
C THR A 55 -10.16 5.24 -4.87
N ASP A 56 -9.30 4.72 -4.02
CA ASP A 56 -9.71 3.85 -2.92
C ASP A 56 -9.19 4.36 -1.57
N ILE A 57 -9.27 3.52 -0.54
CA ILE A 57 -8.85 3.93 0.81
C ILE A 57 -7.33 4.14 0.92
N ALA A 58 -6.55 3.45 0.09
CA ALA A 58 -5.10 3.42 0.15
C ALA A 58 -4.50 4.61 -0.57
N LEU A 59 -5.04 4.93 -1.75
CA LEU A 59 -4.53 5.98 -2.61
C LEU A 59 -5.63 7.01 -2.84
N ARG A 60 -5.29 8.27 -2.57
CA ARG A 60 -6.10 9.44 -2.90
C ARG A 60 -5.39 10.23 -3.99
N PRO A 61 -5.63 9.93 -5.28
CA PRO A 61 -5.05 10.67 -6.36
C PRO A 61 -5.44 12.15 -6.27
N ALA A 62 -4.48 13.03 -6.52
CA ALA A 62 -4.72 14.46 -6.61
C ALA A 62 -3.88 15.01 -7.77
N PRO A 63 -4.38 14.91 -9.02
CA PRO A 63 -3.64 15.33 -10.19
C PRO A 63 -3.20 16.79 -10.06
N GLN A 64 -1.90 17.04 -10.13
CA GLN A 64 -1.37 18.38 -10.12
C GLN A 64 -1.92 19.19 -11.32
N PRO A 65 -2.52 20.38 -11.13
CA PRO A 65 -3.08 21.15 -12.24
C PRO A 65 -2.03 21.88 -13.07
N GLY A 66 -0.85 22.14 -12.49
CA GLY A 66 0.24 22.88 -13.14
C GLY A 66 1.18 22.01 -13.98
N ARG A 67 1.89 22.65 -14.90
CA ARG A 67 2.91 22.03 -15.77
C ARG A 67 4.28 21.87 -15.09
N GLU A 68 4.55 22.66 -14.07
CA GLU A 68 5.82 22.67 -13.34
C GLU A 68 5.76 21.72 -12.14
N PRO A 69 6.80 20.91 -11.87
CA PRO A 69 6.81 20.01 -10.72
C PRO A 69 6.89 20.79 -9.40
N LEU A 70 5.93 20.57 -8.49
CA LEU A 70 5.76 21.37 -7.26
C LEU A 70 6.35 20.73 -6.00
N LEU A 71 6.45 19.40 -5.96
CA LEU A 71 6.90 18.70 -4.77
C LEU A 71 8.43 18.76 -4.65
N VAL A 72 8.92 19.06 -3.44
CA VAL A 72 10.34 19.11 -3.11
C VAL A 72 10.62 18.04 -2.05
N PRO A 73 11.52 17.07 -2.32
CA PRO A 73 11.83 16.02 -1.36
C PRO A 73 12.62 16.61 -0.17
N ASN A 74 12.25 16.23 1.05
CA ASN A 74 13.02 16.63 2.23
C ASN A 74 14.28 15.74 2.38
N LEU A 75 15.46 16.33 2.19
CA LEU A 75 16.76 15.65 2.29
C LEU A 75 17.35 15.70 3.70
N ALA A 76 16.53 15.35 4.71
CA ALA A 76 16.89 15.47 6.13
C ALA A 76 18.11 14.61 6.51
N GLY A 77 18.24 13.41 5.95
CA GLY A 77 19.27 12.45 6.32
C GLY A 77 20.02 11.80 5.14
N PRO A 78 20.98 10.91 5.45
CA PRO A 78 21.72 10.16 4.43
C PRO A 78 20.84 9.22 3.60
N GLN A 79 19.75 8.69 4.17
CA GLN A 79 18.85 7.78 3.44
C GLN A 79 18.10 8.53 2.33
N GLU A 80 17.55 9.70 2.63
CA GLU A 80 16.84 10.52 1.64
C GLU A 80 17.78 11.00 0.54
N ARG A 81 19.01 11.41 0.90
CA ARG A 81 20.05 11.83 -0.06
C ARG A 81 20.51 10.72 -1.02
N ARG A 82 20.22 9.44 -0.72
CA ARG A 82 20.46 8.33 -1.67
C ARG A 82 19.37 8.21 -2.72
N LEU A 83 18.15 8.64 -2.40
CA LEU A 83 16.98 8.48 -3.25
C LEU A 83 16.69 9.73 -4.09
N ALA A 84 17.03 10.90 -3.55
CA ALA A 84 16.76 12.19 -4.15
C ALA A 84 17.96 13.14 -4.09
N SER A 85 18.07 13.98 -5.12
CA SER A 85 19.15 14.95 -5.28
C SER A 85 18.72 16.36 -4.85
N PRO A 86 19.65 17.23 -4.40
CA PRO A 86 19.34 18.64 -4.16
C PRO A 86 18.75 19.30 -5.41
N GLY A 87 17.67 20.07 -5.22
CA GLY A 87 16.98 20.75 -6.31
C GLY A 87 16.01 19.89 -7.13
N GLN A 88 15.98 18.57 -6.91
CA GLN A 88 15.02 17.68 -7.57
C GLN A 88 13.58 18.10 -7.27
N ARG A 89 12.72 18.01 -8.27
CA ARG A 89 11.30 18.36 -8.20
C ARG A 89 10.46 17.18 -8.68
N LEU A 90 9.27 17.02 -8.12
CA LEU A 90 8.34 15.96 -8.48
C LEU A 90 6.95 16.53 -8.81
N TYR A 91 6.27 15.89 -9.75
CA TYR A 91 4.86 16.10 -10.03
C TYR A 91 4.00 15.41 -8.96
N ASP A 92 3.07 16.14 -8.34
CA ASP A 92 2.16 15.56 -7.35
C ASP A 92 1.14 14.62 -8.00
N LEU A 93 1.14 13.34 -7.58
CA LEU A 93 0.20 12.32 -8.02
C LEU A 93 -0.93 12.12 -7.01
N GLY A 94 -0.78 12.60 -5.77
CA GLY A 94 -1.74 12.37 -4.70
C GLY A 94 -1.11 12.01 -3.36
N ARG A 95 -1.89 11.32 -2.52
CA ARG A 95 -1.50 10.94 -1.16
C ARG A 95 -1.80 9.48 -0.88
N TRP A 96 -0.96 8.89 -0.03
CA TRP A 96 -1.12 7.51 0.42
C TRP A 96 -1.78 7.43 1.80
N GLY A 97 -3.07 7.09 1.87
CA GLY A 97 -3.83 6.95 3.11
C GLY A 97 -4.72 8.15 3.42
N GLY A 98 -5.38 8.10 4.59
CA GLY A 98 -6.46 9.04 4.93
C GLY A 98 -6.05 10.30 5.69
N SER A 99 -4.88 10.34 6.32
CA SER A 99 -4.50 11.44 7.24
C SER A 99 -3.61 12.49 6.58
N GLY A 100 -3.57 13.72 7.12
CA GLY A 100 -2.65 14.77 6.63
C GLY A 100 -1.17 14.44 6.85
N ALA A 101 -0.86 13.48 7.74
CA ALA A 101 0.50 13.00 8.02
C ALA A 101 0.99 11.95 7.01
N THR A 102 0.13 11.55 6.07
CA THR A 102 0.48 10.61 5.01
C THR A 102 1.50 11.18 4.04
N PRO A 103 2.38 10.33 3.48
CA PRO A 103 3.28 10.79 2.44
C PRO A 103 2.50 11.22 1.20
N ARG A 104 2.97 12.30 0.57
CA ARG A 104 2.60 12.67 -0.79
C ARG A 104 3.32 11.76 -1.77
N ILE A 105 2.66 11.39 -2.85
CA ILE A 105 3.25 10.55 -3.89
C ILE A 105 3.63 11.45 -5.05
N GLY A 106 4.89 11.41 -5.45
CA GLY A 106 5.40 12.25 -6.53
C GLY A 106 6.13 11.47 -7.61
N ALA A 107 5.98 11.89 -8.86
CA ALA A 107 6.79 11.44 -9.99
C ALA A 107 7.97 12.39 -10.20
N VAL A 108 9.20 11.86 -10.18
CA VAL A 108 10.42 12.63 -10.46
C VAL A 108 10.41 13.16 -11.89
N ALA A 109 10.60 14.47 -12.05
CA ALA A 109 10.77 15.06 -13.38
C ALA A 109 12.05 14.53 -14.06
N GLY A 110 11.94 14.22 -15.34
CA GLY A 110 12.97 13.65 -16.21
C GLY A 110 12.92 12.12 -16.27
N ASP A 111 12.99 11.42 -15.14
CA ASP A 111 13.12 9.95 -15.11
C ASP A 111 11.84 9.18 -14.74
N GLY A 112 10.83 9.85 -14.19
CA GLY A 112 9.53 9.24 -13.88
C GLY A 112 9.51 8.30 -12.67
N ARG A 113 10.61 8.12 -11.93
CA ARG A 113 10.60 7.33 -10.69
C ARG A 113 9.58 7.89 -9.72
N VAL A 114 8.89 7.01 -9.00
CA VAL A 114 7.86 7.42 -8.04
C VAL A 114 8.40 7.33 -6.62
N LEU A 115 8.29 8.44 -5.88
CA LEU A 115 8.73 8.58 -4.50
C LEU A 115 7.54 8.93 -3.59
N ALA A 116 7.52 8.37 -2.40
CA ALA A 116 6.71 8.84 -1.28
C ALA A 116 7.51 9.90 -0.50
N VAL A 117 6.93 11.09 -0.32
CA VAL A 117 7.57 12.26 0.29
C VAL A 117 6.76 12.76 1.48
N ARG A 118 7.43 12.91 2.62
CA ARG A 118 6.93 13.50 3.86
C ARG A 118 7.62 14.83 4.12
N ASP A 119 6.97 15.67 4.93
CA ASP A 119 7.53 16.97 5.30
C ASP A 119 8.74 16.83 6.21
N ARG A 120 8.87 15.73 6.96
CA ARG A 120 10.04 15.37 7.77
C ARG A 120 10.07 13.87 8.07
N PRO A 121 11.21 13.31 8.51
CA PRO A 121 11.28 11.93 8.97
C PRO A 121 10.38 11.70 10.19
N VAL A 122 9.87 10.48 10.35
CA VAL A 122 9.19 10.04 11.56
C VAL A 122 10.22 9.42 12.48
N THR A 123 10.26 9.87 13.73
CA THR A 123 11.23 9.45 14.73
C THR A 123 10.52 8.97 16.00
N ALA A 124 11.27 8.39 16.94
CA ALA A 124 10.75 8.04 18.26
C ALA A 124 10.03 9.21 18.97
N ALA A 125 10.45 10.46 18.73
CA ALA A 125 9.84 11.65 19.31
C ALA A 125 8.37 11.86 18.87
N ASP A 126 7.99 11.29 17.72
CA ASP A 126 6.64 11.38 17.17
C ASP A 126 5.66 10.38 17.80
N LEU A 127 6.17 9.44 18.59
CA LEU A 127 5.35 8.44 19.25
C LEU A 127 4.84 8.93 20.62
N PRO A 128 3.69 8.41 21.10
CA PRO A 128 3.26 8.55 22.48
C PRO A 128 4.37 8.15 23.47
N LEU A 129 4.44 8.83 24.62
CA LEU A 129 5.50 8.62 25.64
C LEU A 129 5.77 7.15 25.99
N PRO A 130 4.76 6.28 26.20
CA PRO A 130 5.00 4.87 26.52
C PRO A 130 5.74 4.08 25.42
N LEU A 131 5.62 4.52 24.16
CA LEU A 131 6.20 3.84 23.01
C LEU A 131 7.61 4.34 22.66
N ARG A 132 7.99 5.55 23.08
CA ARG A 132 9.28 6.16 22.70
C ARG A 132 10.48 5.31 23.13
N GLY A 133 10.42 4.70 24.31
CA GLY A 133 11.49 3.84 24.82
C GLY A 133 11.61 2.53 24.04
N ILE A 134 10.47 1.94 23.66
CA ILE A 134 10.39 0.69 22.89
C ILE A 134 10.95 0.91 21.48
N TYR A 135 10.64 2.06 20.89
CA TYR A 135 11.01 2.41 19.52
C TYR A 135 12.06 3.52 19.48
N ARG A 136 13.02 3.51 20.41
CA ARG A 136 14.02 4.60 20.55
C ARG A 136 14.85 4.84 19.27
N ASP A 137 15.04 3.79 18.48
CA ASP A 137 15.81 3.78 17.24
C ASP A 137 14.91 3.93 16.00
N LEU A 138 13.62 4.28 16.19
CA LEU A 138 12.71 4.50 15.07
C LEU A 138 13.18 5.67 14.21
N TYR A 139 13.40 5.37 12.94
CA TYR A 139 13.63 6.35 11.90
C TYR A 139 12.91 5.90 10.63
N ARG A 140 11.81 6.56 10.26
CA ARG A 140 11.19 6.42 8.94
C ARG A 140 11.61 7.62 8.09
N PRO A 141 12.28 7.40 6.95
CA PRO A 141 12.81 8.50 6.16
C PRO A 141 11.67 9.38 5.61
N ALA A 142 12.01 10.65 5.38
CA ALA A 142 11.09 11.59 4.74
C ALA A 142 10.87 11.26 3.27
N VAL A 143 11.79 10.53 2.64
CA VAL A 143 11.68 10.09 1.24
C VAL A 143 11.78 8.58 1.20
N ALA A 144 10.82 7.92 0.57
CA ALA A 144 10.84 6.50 0.31
C ALA A 144 10.63 6.23 -1.19
N TYR A 145 11.34 5.23 -1.70
CA TYR A 145 11.19 4.79 -3.08
C TYR A 145 9.95 3.89 -3.21
N LEU A 146 9.14 4.12 -4.24
CA LEU A 146 7.97 3.29 -4.54
C LEU A 146 8.19 2.44 -5.80
N ASN A 147 8.49 3.10 -6.91
CA ASN A 147 8.53 2.45 -8.22
C ASN A 147 9.57 3.07 -9.15
N ALA A 148 10.03 2.28 -10.11
CA ALA A 148 11.00 2.67 -11.12
C ALA A 148 10.46 3.67 -12.14
N SER A 149 9.15 3.66 -12.38
CA SER A 149 8.49 4.57 -13.30
C SER A 149 7.04 4.79 -12.91
N VAL A 150 6.40 5.82 -13.49
CA VAL A 150 4.98 6.09 -13.25
C VAL A 150 4.10 4.98 -13.84
N ALA A 151 4.43 4.45 -15.01
CA ALA A 151 3.68 3.35 -15.62
C ALA A 151 3.65 2.11 -14.71
N ARG A 152 4.79 1.77 -14.09
CA ARG A 152 4.87 0.67 -13.11
C ARG A 152 4.05 0.98 -11.86
N PHE A 153 4.12 2.21 -11.35
CA PHE A 153 3.30 2.62 -10.21
C PHE A 153 1.79 2.52 -10.51
N VAL A 154 1.35 2.98 -11.68
CA VAL A 154 -0.05 2.88 -12.12
C VAL A 154 -0.52 1.43 -12.15
N GLU A 155 0.27 0.54 -12.76
CA GLU A 155 -0.07 -0.89 -12.80
C GLU A 155 -0.11 -1.51 -11.39
N VAL A 156 0.91 -1.27 -10.57
CA VAL A 156 0.93 -1.77 -9.18
C VAL A 156 -0.26 -1.25 -8.39
N ALA A 157 -0.61 0.04 -8.52
CA ALA A 157 -1.73 0.64 -7.80
C ALA A 157 -3.06 -0.05 -8.15
N TRP A 158 -3.33 -0.30 -9.43
CA TRP A 158 -4.55 -0.99 -9.86
C TRP A 158 -4.59 -2.45 -9.42
N ARG A 159 -3.49 -3.19 -9.57
CA ARG A 159 -3.41 -4.59 -9.10
C ARG A 159 -3.58 -4.69 -7.58
N TRP A 160 -2.98 -3.76 -6.85
CA TRP A 160 -3.17 -3.66 -5.40
C TRP A 160 -4.62 -3.34 -5.03
N SER A 161 -5.26 -2.41 -5.73
CA SER A 161 -6.67 -2.06 -5.52
C SER A 161 -7.59 -3.28 -5.71
N ALA A 162 -7.34 -4.08 -6.75
CA ALA A 162 -8.06 -5.33 -6.99
C ALA A 162 -7.79 -6.41 -5.93
N ALA A 163 -6.54 -6.51 -5.44
CA ALA A 163 -6.15 -7.46 -4.40
C ALA A 163 -6.63 -7.06 -2.99
N ALA A 164 -6.91 -5.78 -2.73
CA ALA A 164 -7.24 -5.28 -1.39
C ALA A 164 -8.51 -5.91 -0.80
N GLY A 165 -9.53 -6.17 -1.63
CA GLY A 165 -10.77 -6.84 -1.19
C GLY A 165 -10.50 -8.26 -0.64
N PRO A 166 -9.94 -9.17 -1.46
CA PRO A 166 -9.54 -10.51 -1.01
C PRO A 166 -8.61 -10.49 0.21
N LEU A 167 -7.65 -9.56 0.29
CA LEU A 167 -6.76 -9.46 1.45
C LEU A 167 -7.50 -9.05 2.73
N ARG A 168 -8.48 -8.15 2.65
CA ARG A 168 -9.28 -7.75 3.83
C ARG A 168 -10.12 -8.90 4.37
N GLU A 169 -10.63 -9.77 3.51
CA GLU A 169 -11.35 -10.99 3.93
C GLU A 169 -10.47 -11.92 4.79
N LEU A 170 -9.14 -11.79 4.71
CA LEU A 170 -8.17 -12.52 5.54
C LEU A 170 -7.77 -11.80 6.82
N THR A 171 -8.21 -10.56 7.06
CA THR A 171 -7.76 -9.79 8.24
C THR A 171 -8.57 -10.08 9.51
N GLU A 172 -9.70 -10.76 9.41
CA GLU A 172 -10.55 -11.08 10.55
C GLU A 172 -10.48 -12.57 10.88
N PRO A 173 -9.78 -12.97 11.96
CA PRO A 173 -9.86 -14.34 12.43
C PRO A 173 -11.29 -14.61 12.91
N PRO A 174 -11.82 -15.83 12.75
CA PRO A 174 -13.09 -16.19 13.36
C PRO A 174 -12.96 -16.02 14.87
N VAL A 175 -13.71 -15.10 15.49
CA VAL A 175 -13.61 -14.87 16.94
C VAL A 175 -14.39 -15.97 17.65
N PRO A 176 -13.78 -16.76 18.55
CA PRO A 176 -14.53 -17.66 19.40
C PRO A 176 -15.20 -16.75 20.43
N GLY A 177 -16.44 -17.03 20.83
CA GLY A 177 -17.01 -16.29 21.95
C GLY A 177 -16.06 -16.25 23.16
N THR A 178 -16.26 -15.33 24.09
CA THR A 178 -15.42 -15.27 25.29
C THR A 178 -15.43 -16.61 26.04
N ARG A 179 -14.39 -16.90 26.85
CA ARG A 179 -14.36 -18.14 27.65
C ARG A 179 -15.63 -18.32 28.50
N ALA A 180 -16.20 -17.23 29.01
CA ALA A 180 -17.45 -17.23 29.76
C ALA A 180 -18.65 -17.63 28.87
N GLU A 181 -18.77 -17.07 27.67
CA GLU A 181 -19.81 -17.44 26.69
C GLU A 181 -19.67 -18.91 26.26
N LEU A 182 -18.46 -19.40 26.07
CA LEU A 182 -18.20 -20.81 25.74
C LEU A 182 -18.56 -21.73 26.91
N LEU A 183 -18.28 -21.32 28.15
CA LEU A 183 -18.68 -22.05 29.35
C LEU A 183 -20.21 -22.13 29.47
N GLU A 184 -20.90 -21.01 29.28
CA GLU A 184 -22.37 -20.95 29.29
C GLU A 184 -22.96 -21.85 28.20
N ARG A 185 -22.40 -21.81 26.99
CA ARG A 185 -22.88 -22.58 25.84
C ARG A 185 -22.64 -24.08 25.96
N HIS A 186 -21.50 -24.49 26.52
CA HIS A 186 -21.07 -25.90 26.51
C HIS A 186 -21.23 -26.62 27.86
N GLY A 187 -21.54 -25.89 28.94
CA GLY A 187 -21.83 -26.42 30.27
C GLY A 187 -20.67 -27.14 30.97
N SER A 188 -19.46 -27.06 30.41
CA SER A 188 -18.27 -27.76 30.91
C SER A 188 -17.00 -26.96 30.64
N ALA A 189 -16.15 -26.83 31.65
CA ALA A 189 -14.85 -26.19 31.54
C ALA A 189 -13.88 -26.92 30.61
N GLU A 190 -13.96 -28.25 30.55
CA GLU A 190 -13.17 -29.08 29.64
C GLU A 190 -13.58 -28.82 28.18
N ARG A 191 -14.89 -28.75 27.91
CA ARG A 191 -15.39 -28.43 26.56
C ARG A 191 -15.05 -27.00 26.16
N ALA A 192 -15.17 -26.03 27.07
CA ALA A 192 -14.74 -24.67 26.80
C ALA A 192 -13.24 -24.58 26.51
N ALA A 193 -12.40 -25.32 27.25
CA ALA A 193 -10.96 -25.39 26.99
C ALA A 193 -10.64 -26.04 25.64
N ALA A 194 -11.34 -27.12 25.27
CA ALA A 194 -11.18 -27.77 23.97
C ALA A 194 -11.58 -26.83 22.81
N VAL A 195 -12.66 -26.05 22.95
CA VAL A 195 -13.06 -25.06 21.94
C VAL A 195 -12.03 -23.94 21.82
N MET A 196 -11.49 -23.44 22.95
CA MET A 196 -10.43 -22.44 22.93
C MET A 196 -9.16 -22.96 22.26
N SER A 197 -8.71 -24.18 22.57
CA SER A 197 -7.53 -24.79 21.95
C SER A 197 -7.74 -25.01 20.43
N ALA A 198 -8.89 -25.54 20.02
CA ALA A 198 -9.21 -25.70 18.59
C ALA A 198 -9.29 -24.34 17.87
N TRP A 199 -9.72 -23.29 18.57
CA TRP A 199 -9.70 -21.95 18.04
C TRP A 199 -8.26 -21.40 17.90
N GLU A 200 -7.39 -21.59 18.89
CA GLU A 200 -5.98 -21.19 18.82
C GLU A 200 -5.31 -21.81 17.58
N ASP A 201 -5.51 -23.12 17.36
CA ASP A 201 -5.01 -23.81 16.17
C ASP A 201 -5.59 -23.22 14.87
N ALA A 202 -6.90 -22.92 14.84
CA ALA A 202 -7.55 -22.31 13.69
C ALA A 202 -7.09 -20.87 13.44
N ALA A 203 -6.81 -20.11 14.49
CA ALA A 203 -6.28 -18.76 14.43
C ALA A 203 -4.85 -18.77 13.89
N ASP A 204 -4.00 -19.69 14.35
CA ASP A 204 -2.63 -19.87 13.84
C ASP A 204 -2.64 -20.27 12.36
N ALA A 205 -3.50 -21.22 11.97
CA ALA A 205 -3.68 -21.60 10.56
C ALA A 205 -4.18 -20.43 9.70
N HIS A 206 -5.11 -19.63 10.23
CA HIS A 206 -5.61 -18.42 9.57
C HIS A 206 -4.49 -17.38 9.39
N LEU A 207 -3.67 -17.13 10.42
CA LEU A 207 -2.54 -16.21 10.36
C LEU A 207 -1.49 -16.66 9.35
N GLU A 208 -1.18 -17.95 9.27
CA GLU A 208 -0.23 -18.44 8.27
C GLU A 208 -0.78 -18.31 6.84
N ARG A 209 -2.07 -18.58 6.63
CA ARG A 209 -2.71 -18.34 5.33
C ARG A 209 -2.71 -16.85 4.96
N ALA A 210 -2.99 -15.96 5.91
CA ALA A 210 -2.93 -14.52 5.69
C ALA A 210 -1.51 -14.08 5.27
N ARG A 211 -0.48 -14.57 5.97
CA ARG A 211 0.93 -14.33 5.61
C ARG A 211 1.28 -14.90 4.23
N ASP A 212 0.77 -16.07 3.85
CA ASP A 212 1.01 -16.61 2.51
C ASP A 212 0.41 -15.73 1.41
N CYS A 213 -0.83 -15.28 1.60
CA CYS A 213 -1.49 -14.37 0.68
C CYS A 213 -0.77 -13.02 0.58
N GLU A 214 -0.28 -12.50 1.71
CA GLU A 214 0.55 -11.29 1.74
C GLU A 214 1.84 -11.48 0.93
N ARG A 215 2.56 -12.59 1.13
CA ARG A 215 3.76 -12.93 0.35
C ARG A 215 3.49 -13.01 -1.15
N ARG A 216 2.36 -13.59 -1.54
CA ARG A 216 1.93 -13.67 -2.95
C ARG A 216 1.64 -12.31 -3.54
N ALA A 217 0.93 -11.45 -2.81
CA ALA A 217 0.64 -10.08 -3.25
C ALA A 217 1.94 -9.29 -3.45
N LEU A 218 2.88 -9.36 -2.50
CA LEU A 218 4.20 -8.74 -2.62
C LEU A 218 5.01 -9.31 -3.80
N ALA A 219 4.94 -10.62 -4.03
CA ALA A 219 5.58 -11.23 -5.19
C ALA A 219 4.98 -10.71 -6.51
N GLY A 220 3.66 -10.53 -6.58
CA GLY A 220 2.98 -9.91 -7.72
C GLY A 220 3.41 -8.45 -7.95
N VAL A 221 3.50 -7.65 -6.88
CA VAL A 221 4.02 -6.27 -6.95
C VAL A 221 5.46 -6.24 -7.50
N ARG A 222 6.34 -7.10 -6.99
CA ARG A 222 7.74 -7.21 -7.48
C ARG A 222 7.84 -7.76 -8.91
N ALA A 223 6.88 -8.57 -9.35
CA ALA A 223 6.83 -9.04 -10.74
C ALA A 223 6.52 -7.89 -11.70
N VAL A 224 5.69 -6.93 -11.29
CA VAL A 224 5.45 -5.70 -12.05
C VAL A 224 6.68 -4.80 -12.00
N ASP A 225 7.28 -4.61 -10.82
CA ASP A 225 8.44 -3.74 -10.65
C ASP A 225 9.57 -4.41 -9.85
N PRO A 226 10.55 -5.03 -10.54
CA PRO A 226 11.63 -5.77 -9.90
C PRO A 226 12.60 -4.91 -9.08
N THR A 227 12.54 -3.58 -9.21
CA THR A 227 13.38 -2.67 -8.41
C THR A 227 12.88 -2.49 -6.99
N ILE A 228 11.65 -2.94 -6.71
CA ILE A 228 11.07 -2.93 -5.36
C ILE A 228 11.83 -3.95 -4.52
N GLY A 229 12.74 -3.44 -3.68
CA GLY A 229 13.53 -4.24 -2.76
C GLY A 229 12.85 -4.47 -1.41
N PRO A 230 13.30 -5.52 -0.68
CA PRO A 230 12.88 -5.78 0.69
C PRO A 230 13.32 -4.61 1.57
N GLY A 231 12.36 -3.80 2.05
CA GLY A 231 12.61 -2.75 3.05
C GLY A 231 12.23 -1.32 2.69
N GLY A 232 11.67 -1.05 1.49
CA GLY A 232 11.27 0.30 1.08
C GLY A 232 9.77 0.47 0.83
N ALA A 233 9.31 0.05 -0.35
CA ALA A 233 7.93 0.26 -0.77
C ALA A 233 6.96 -0.76 -0.13
N GLU A 234 7.46 -1.94 0.23
CA GLU A 234 6.64 -3.06 0.73
C GLU A 234 5.85 -2.66 1.98
N SER A 235 6.47 -1.94 2.91
CA SER A 235 5.76 -1.46 4.09
C SER A 235 4.64 -0.48 3.75
N LEU A 236 4.79 0.35 2.71
CA LEU A 236 3.74 1.29 2.32
C LEU A 236 2.56 0.57 1.66
N TRP A 237 2.84 -0.36 0.73
CA TRP A 237 1.80 -1.19 0.12
C TRP A 237 1.05 -1.99 1.19
N LEU A 238 1.76 -2.64 2.11
CA LEU A 238 1.16 -3.38 3.23
C LEU A 238 0.38 -2.48 4.19
N GLU A 239 0.91 -1.30 4.54
CA GLU A 239 0.23 -0.35 5.42
C GLU A 239 -1.18 -0.02 4.90
N ALA A 240 -1.40 0.05 3.58
CA ALA A 240 -2.73 0.30 3.01
C ALA A 240 -3.78 -0.81 3.20
N VAL A 241 -3.36 -2.06 3.35
CA VAL A 241 -4.30 -3.17 3.61
C VAL A 241 -4.79 -3.11 5.05
N TYR A 242 -3.90 -2.70 5.96
CA TYR A 242 -4.16 -2.69 7.40
C TYR A 242 -4.66 -1.34 7.94
N ASP A 243 -4.53 -0.24 7.18
CA ASP A 243 -5.11 1.06 7.55
C ASP A 243 -6.64 0.99 7.43
N ARG A 244 -7.30 0.64 8.54
CA ARG A 244 -8.76 0.69 8.63
C ARG A 244 -9.20 2.16 8.58
N PRO A 245 -10.26 2.49 7.83
CA PRO A 245 -10.82 3.84 7.91
C PRO A 245 -11.32 4.04 9.34
N CYS A 246 -10.71 5.00 10.06
CA CYS A 246 -11.22 5.47 11.34
C CYS A 246 -12.61 6.12 11.18
#